data_AF-A0A9P6XQJ6-F1
#
_entry.id   AF-A0A9P6XQJ6-F1
#
_cell.length_a   1.000
_cell.length_b   1.000
_cell.length_c   1.000
_cell.angle_alpha   90.00
_cell.angle_beta   90.00
_cell.angle_gamma   90.00
#
_symmetry.space_group_name_H-M   'P 1'
#
loop_
_entity.id
_entity.type
_entity.pdbx_description
1 polymer ?
#
loop_
_entity_poly.entity_id
_entity_poly.type
_entity_poly.pdbx_seq_one_letter_code
_entity_poly.pdbx_strand_id
1 'polypeptide(L)'
;MHLGTPLHTSTLLSDSERKTIIEPYPPIAHLEYKAPATIHTAERLMTKGQRYEDRSLKHLQYLSSAAFRLLDILSHELVSSESDNSNLERYCTMLRDVRKLLLHVCSAMTQS
;
A
#
# COMPACT_ATOMS: atom_id res chain seq x y z
N MET A 1 7.50 -10.47 -7.69
CA MET A 1 6.81 -9.32 -7.07
C MET A 1 5.42 -9.25 -7.66
N HIS A 2 4.36 -9.36 -6.86
CA HIS A 2 2.97 -9.23 -7.35
C HIS A 2 2.57 -7.76 -7.30
N LEU A 3 3.08 -6.99 -8.25
CA LEU A 3 2.77 -5.57 -8.41
C LEU A 3 1.54 -5.46 -9.32
N GLY A 4 0.35 -5.24 -8.73
CA GLY A 4 -0.88 -5.07 -9.49
C GLY A 4 -2.17 -5.39 -8.72
N THR A 5 -2.11 -6.19 -7.66
CA THR A 5 -3.32 -6.66 -6.98
C THR A 5 -4.01 -5.52 -6.21
N PRO A 6 -5.31 -5.25 -6.44
CA PRO A 6 -6.06 -4.22 -5.72
C PRO A 6 -6.12 -4.47 -4.20
N LEU A 7 -5.66 -3.53 -3.38
CA LEU A 7 -5.58 -3.69 -1.92
C LEU A 7 -6.93 -4.01 -1.25
N HIS A 8 -8.03 -3.61 -1.87
CA HIS A 8 -9.38 -3.70 -1.30
C HIS A 8 -10.35 -4.63 -2.06
N THR A 9 -9.93 -5.18 -3.20
CA THR A 9 -10.79 -6.05 -4.03
C THR A 9 -10.09 -7.32 -4.51
N SER A 10 -8.90 -7.62 -3.98
CA SER A 10 -8.24 -8.91 -4.22
C SER A 10 -9.05 -10.04 -3.60
N THR A 11 -9.19 -11.13 -4.36
CA THR A 11 -9.68 -12.39 -3.82
C THR A 11 -8.77 -12.84 -2.68
N LEU A 12 -9.37 -13.29 -1.57
CA LEU A 12 -8.63 -13.87 -0.46
C LEU A 12 -7.78 -15.03 -0.96
N LEU A 13 -6.53 -15.11 -0.49
CA LEU A 13 -5.68 -16.26 -0.73
C LEU A 13 -6.37 -17.52 -0.21
N SER A 14 -6.26 -18.62 -0.96
CA SER A 14 -6.68 -19.92 -0.45
C SER A 14 -5.85 -20.32 0.76
N ASP A 15 -6.39 -21.17 1.65
CA ASP A 15 -5.67 -21.56 2.87
C ASP A 15 -4.33 -22.27 2.56
N SER A 16 -4.21 -22.97 1.43
CA SER A 16 -2.95 -23.55 0.98
C SER A 16 -1.92 -22.47 0.61
N GLU A 17 -2.29 -21.48 -0.21
CA GLU A 17 -1.40 -20.37 -0.59
C GLU A 17 -1.00 -19.52 0.61
N ARG A 18 -1.95 -19.28 1.52
CA ARG A 18 -1.71 -18.55 2.77
C ARG A 18 -0.71 -19.30 3.64
N LYS A 19 -0.83 -20.64 3.73
CA LYS A 19 0.10 -21.49 4.48
C LYS A 19 1.52 -21.41 3.90
N THR A 20 1.69 -21.50 2.58
CA THR A 20 3.01 -21.44 1.93
C THR A 20 3.75 -20.13 2.15
N ILE A 21 3.02 -19.02 2.33
CA ILE A 21 3.58 -17.69 2.60
C ILE A 21 3.95 -17.52 4.08
N ILE A 22 3.20 -18.15 4.97
CA ILE A 22 3.28 -17.95 6.42
C ILE A 22 4.26 -18.92 7.10
N GLU A 23 4.35 -20.18 6.64
CA GLU A 23 5.25 -21.22 7.19
C GLU A 23 6.73 -20.79 7.30
N PRO A 24 7.30 -20.01 6.35
CA PRO A 24 8.67 -19.52 6.44
C PRO A 24 8.92 -18.49 7.56
N TYR A 25 7.87 -17.97 8.21
CA TYR A 25 7.97 -16.94 9.25
C TYR A 25 7.32 -17.43 10.55
N PRO A 26 8.00 -18.29 11.34
CA PRO A 26 7.47 -18.94 12.54
C PRO A 26 6.80 -18.01 13.58
N PRO A 27 7.29 -16.77 13.83
CA PRO A 27 6.63 -15.87 14.77
C PRO A 27 5.23 -15.41 14.32
N ILE A 28 4.98 -15.38 13.01
CA ILE A 28 3.74 -14.91 12.40
C ILE A 28 2.80 -16.07 12.06
N ALA A 29 3.34 -17.30 11.97
CA ALA A 29 2.60 -18.52 11.66
C ALA A 29 1.52 -18.91 12.67
N HIS A 30 1.62 -18.39 13.89
CA HIS A 30 0.65 -18.62 14.95
C HIS A 30 -0.23 -17.39 15.25
N LEU A 31 -0.09 -16.32 14.47
CA LEU A 31 -0.79 -15.07 14.66
C LEU A 31 -2.11 -15.09 13.87
N GLU A 32 -3.22 -15.45 14.52
CA GLU A 32 -4.56 -15.16 13.99
C GLU A 32 -4.85 -13.66 14.13
N TYR A 33 -4.43 -12.85 13.15
CA TYR A 33 -4.86 -11.46 13.11
C TYR A 33 -6.35 -11.39 12.75
N LYS A 34 -7.18 -11.06 13.74
CA LYS A 34 -8.56 -10.62 13.54
C LYS A 34 -8.61 -9.12 13.77
N ALA A 35 -9.14 -8.39 12.79
CA ALA A 35 -9.44 -6.98 12.99
C ALA A 35 -10.33 -6.85 14.25
N PRO A 36 -10.02 -5.94 15.19
CA PRO A 36 -10.80 -5.82 16.41
C PRO A 36 -12.27 -5.60 16.09
N ALA A 37 -13.16 -6.35 16.76
CA ALA A 37 -14.62 -6.19 16.62
C ALA A 37 -15.10 -4.76 16.96
N THR A 38 -14.24 -3.98 17.62
CA THR A 38 -14.45 -2.58 17.97
C THR A 38 -14.36 -1.61 16.80
N ILE A 39 -13.92 -2.00 15.60
CA ILE A 39 -13.86 -1.09 14.44
C ILE A 39 -15.22 -0.50 14.09
N HIS A 40 -16.27 -1.34 13.99
CA HIS A 40 -17.62 -0.86 13.72
C HIS A 40 -18.21 -0.07 14.90
N THR A 41 -17.82 -0.41 16.12
CA THR A 41 -18.20 0.33 17.33
C THR A 41 -17.55 1.71 17.34
N ALA A 42 -16.28 1.83 16.98
CA ALA A 42 -15.56 3.09 16.90
C ALA A 42 -16.20 4.03 15.87
N GLU A 43 -16.53 3.53 14.66
CA GLU A 43 -17.21 4.33 13.63
C GLU A 43 -18.59 4.84 14.08
N ARG A 44 -19.35 4.02 14.82
CA ARG A 44 -20.65 4.41 15.39
C ARG A 44 -20.50 5.49 16.47
N LEU A 45 -19.42 5.44 17.25
CA LEU A 45 -19.12 6.38 18.31
C LEU A 45 -18.50 7.70 17.82
N MET A 46 -18.03 7.78 16.56
CA MET A 46 -17.52 9.02 15.98
C MET A 46 -18.63 10.06 15.78
N THR A 47 -18.32 11.32 16.10
CA THR A 47 -19.15 12.49 15.75
C THR A 47 -19.18 12.71 14.23
N LYS A 48 -20.10 13.56 13.75
CA LYS A 48 -20.21 13.90 12.33
C LYS A 48 -18.90 14.48 11.76
N GLY A 49 -18.18 15.30 12.55
CA GLY A 49 -16.88 15.85 12.17
C GLY A 49 -15.80 14.77 12.05
N GLN A 50 -15.68 13.91 13.05
CA GLN A 50 -14.72 12.80 13.05
C GLN A 50 -14.95 11.81 11.91
N ARG A 51 -16.22 11.51 11.57
CA ARG A 51 -16.55 10.66 10.40
C ARG A 51 -16.23 11.32 9.06
N TYR A 52 -16.18 12.65 9.01
CA TYR A 52 -15.80 13.38 7.81
C TYR A 52 -14.28 13.38 7.64
N GLU A 53 -13.54 13.61 8.71
CA GLU A 53 -12.07 13.51 8.76
C GLU A 53 -11.60 12.09 8.41
N ASP A 54 -12.17 11.05 9.04
CA ASP A 54 -11.84 9.65 8.75
C ASP A 54 -12.11 9.27 7.28
N ARG A 55 -13.23 9.73 6.71
CA ARG A 55 -13.51 9.53 5.28
C ARG A 55 -12.55 10.27 4.38
N SER A 56 -12.15 11.48 4.76
CA SER A 56 -11.19 12.27 3.98
C SER A 56 -9.81 11.61 3.99
N LEU A 57 -9.38 11.08 5.14
CA LEU A 57 -8.14 10.32 5.27
C LEU A 57 -8.17 9.01 4.45
N LYS A 58 -9.27 8.25 4.50
CA LYS A 58 -9.46 7.05 3.68
C LYS A 58 -9.44 7.38 2.18
N HIS A 59 -10.08 8.47 1.77
CA HIS A 59 -10.07 8.93 0.38
C HIS A 59 -8.67 9.32 -0.09
N LEU A 60 -7.94 10.06 0.74
CA LEU A 60 -6.56 10.47 0.48
C LEU A 60 -5.62 9.27 0.40
N GLN A 61 -5.80 8.28 1.28
CA GLN A 61 -5.06 7.02 1.24
C GLN A 61 -5.31 6.27 -0.08
N TYR A 62 -6.57 6.22 -0.55
CA TYR A 62 -6.92 5.62 -1.84
C TYR A 62 -6.24 6.35 -3.01
N LEU A 63 -6.31 7.68 -3.06
CA LEU A 63 -5.67 8.50 -4.10
C LEU A 63 -4.15 8.33 -4.11
N SER A 64 -3.49 8.37 -2.94
CA SER A 64 -2.05 8.13 -2.83
C SER A 64 -1.67 6.74 -3.32
N SER A 65 -2.48 5.72 -3.01
CA SER A 65 -2.23 4.34 -3.47
C SER A 65 -2.26 4.23 -5.01
N ALA A 66 -3.12 5.01 -5.68
CA ALA A 66 -3.17 5.06 -7.14
C ALA A 66 -1.90 5.70 -7.73
N ALA A 67 -1.40 6.79 -7.13
CA ALA A 67 -0.16 7.43 -7.55
C ALA A 67 1.06 6.49 -7.41
N PHE A 68 1.16 5.73 -6.30
CA PHE A 68 2.22 4.73 -6.14
C PHE A 68 2.17 3.62 -7.19
N ARG A 69 0.98 3.14 -7.56
CA ARG A 69 0.83 2.13 -8.61
C ARG A 69 1.32 2.63 -9.97
N LEU A 70 0.99 3.87 -10.34
CA LEU A 70 1.46 4.47 -11.59
C LEU A 70 2.98 4.60 -11.61
N LEU A 71 3.60 4.98 -10.49
CA LEU A 71 5.06 5.03 -10.37
C LEU A 71 5.71 3.64 -10.47
N ASP A 72 5.08 2.62 -9.90
CA ASP A 72 5.59 1.24 -9.96
C ASP A 72 5.50 0.68 -11.38
N ILE A 73 4.42 0.97 -12.10
CA ILE A 73 4.25 0.61 -13.52
C ILE A 73 5.31 1.32 -14.37
N LEU A 74 5.45 2.64 -14.21
CA LEU A 74 6.44 3.43 -14.93
C LEU A 74 7.88 2.93 -14.67
N SER A 75 8.20 2.62 -13.41
CA SER A 75 9.51 2.07 -13.04
C SER A 75 9.75 0.71 -13.70
N HIS A 76 8.73 -0.13 -13.75
CA HIS A 76 8.81 -1.43 -14.40
C HIS A 76 9.03 -1.29 -15.91
N GLU A 77 8.22 -0.48 -16.59
CA GLU A 77 8.32 -0.24 -18.04
C GLU A 77 9.67 0.34 -18.43
N LEU A 78 10.20 1.29 -17.62
CA LEU A 78 11.50 1.89 -17.85
C LEU A 78 12.62 0.83 -17.74
N VAL A 79 12.60 0.01 -16.70
CA VAL A 79 13.62 -1.04 -16.50
C VAL A 79 13.50 -2.16 -17.55
N SER A 80 12.29 -2.49 -17.99
CA SER A 80 12.07 -3.58 -18.95
C SER A 80 12.33 -3.20 -20.40
N SER A 81 12.10 -1.93 -20.76
CA SER A 81 12.06 -1.49 -22.17
C SER A 81 13.28 -0.65 -22.57
N GLU A 82 13.97 -0.06 -21.60
CA GLU A 82 15.08 0.88 -21.82
C GLU A 82 16.38 0.35 -21.18
N SER A 83 16.65 -0.96 -21.27
CA SER A 83 17.82 -1.59 -20.64
C SER A 83 19.16 -1.04 -21.12
N ASP A 84 19.20 -0.55 -22.36
CA ASP A 84 20.41 0.00 -22.99
C ASP A 84 20.53 1.53 -22.81
N ASN A 85 19.62 2.13 -22.03
CA ASN A 85 19.61 3.56 -21.81
C ASN A 85 20.67 3.96 -20.78
N SER A 86 21.65 4.76 -21.21
CA SER A 86 22.73 5.25 -20.34
C SER A 86 22.26 6.11 -19.17
N ASN A 87 21.03 6.64 -19.21
CA ASN A 87 20.42 7.41 -18.12
C ASN A 87 19.55 6.57 -17.18
N LEU A 88 19.40 5.27 -17.41
CA LEU A 88 18.47 4.41 -16.68
C LEU A 88 18.69 4.46 -15.16
N GLU A 89 19.95 4.42 -14.72
CA GLU A 89 20.29 4.49 -13.29
C GLU A 89 19.85 5.83 -12.65
N ARG A 90 20.05 6.94 -13.38
CA ARG A 90 19.62 8.27 -12.94
C ARG A 90 18.10 8.33 -12.82
N TYR A 91 17.37 7.82 -13.81
CA TYR A 91 15.91 7.80 -13.81
C TYR A 91 15.34 6.91 -12.69
N CYS A 92 15.90 5.72 -12.48
CA CYS A 92 15.56 4.84 -11.36
C CYS A 92 15.78 5.54 -10.00
N THR A 93 16.84 6.34 -9.89
CA THR A 93 17.10 7.13 -8.68
C THR A 93 16.06 8.23 -8.48
N MET A 94 15.72 8.98 -9.53
CA MET A 94 14.66 9.99 -9.46
C MET A 94 13.29 9.37 -9.07
N LEU A 95 12.92 8.23 -9.66
CA LEU A 95 11.68 7.52 -9.33
C LEU A 95 11.64 7.05 -7.87
N ARG A 96 12.77 6.54 -7.37
CA ARG A 96 12.93 6.15 -5.96
C ARG A 96 12.80 7.35 -5.01
N ASP A 97 13.36 8.50 -5.37
CA ASP A 97 13.27 9.71 -4.55
C ASP A 97 11.86 10.31 -4.57
N VAL A 98 11.18 10.32 -5.73
CA VAL A 98 9.77 10.68 -5.82
C VAL A 98 8.90 9.77 -4.96
N ARG A 99 9.13 8.46 -5.00
CA ARG A 99 8.42 7.49 -4.15
C ARG A 99 8.64 7.78 -2.66
N LYS A 100 9.88 8.07 -2.24
CA LYS A 100 10.18 8.45 -0.86
C LYS A 100 9.48 9.74 -0.44
N LEU A 101 9.47 10.76 -1.30
CA LEU A 101 8.77 12.03 -1.02
C LEU A 101 7.26 11.83 -0.85
N LEU A 102 6.63 11.02 -1.70
CA LEU A 102 5.20 10.71 -1.57
C LEU A 102 4.89 9.92 -0.29
N LEU A 103 5.77 8.99 0.11
CA LEU A 103 5.62 8.27 1.38
C LEU A 103 5.74 9.22 2.57
N HIS A 104 6.67 10.16 2.51
CA HIS A 104 6.82 11.20 3.53
C HIS A 104 5.57 12.08 3.62
N VAL A 105 5.03 12.56 2.50
CA VAL A 105 3.78 13.34 2.47
C VAL A 105 2.62 12.54 3.07
N CYS A 106 2.48 11.26 2.72
CA CYS A 106 1.46 10.38 3.34
C CYS A 106 1.63 10.23 4.84
N SER A 107 2.87 10.11 5.33
CA SER A 107 3.16 10.02 6.76
C SER A 107 2.92 11.35 7.49
N ALA A 108 3.16 12.49 6.85
CA ALA A 108 2.92 13.79 7.46
C ALA A 108 1.41 14.05 7.65
N MET A 109 0.59 13.59 6.72
CA MET A 109 -0.88 13.74 6.77
C MET A 109 -1.56 12.86 7.83
N THR A 110 -0.89 11.82 8.34
CA THR A 110 -1.43 10.95 9.39
C THR A 110 -0.93 11.32 10.79
N GLN A 111 0.05 12.22 10.88
CA GLN A 111 0.64 12.70 12.15
C GLN A 111 0.12 14.08 12.57
N SER A 112 -0.65 14.75 11.71
CA SER A 112 -1.36 16.01 11.95
C SER A 112 -2.78 15.75 12.44
#